data_AF-A0A561WJ92-F1
#
_entry.id   AF-A0A561WJ92-F1
#
_cell.length_a   1.000
_cell.length_b   1.000
_cell.length_c   1.000
_cell.angle_alpha   90.00
_cell.angle_beta   90.00
_cell.angle_gamma   90.00
#
_symmetry.space_group_name_H-M   'P 1'
#
loop_
_entity.id
_entity.type
_entity.pdbx_description
1 polymer ?
#
loop_
_entity_poly.entity_id
_entity_poly.type
_entity_poly.pdbx_seq_one_letter_code
_entity_poly.pdbx_strand_id
1 'polypeptide(L)'
;MLWSGSSPLTVTRAGMWGFLMFAGAAWLVIGWSVLRLEPIDVTRVAGPIVLFGAVCEALRALAGTRTWWLNAGLAVLFTATGVIMLVSDDSGYTTTASLIGWYLLVRGAVDVAVGIMTRGSDRVWSLLVTVGVLETGLGFVSASPSARGAQTVVVILGGLGVLRAVADLVTALRLREIAAKGRDVLELPPERATGLAGYSAGRTDFEGVSRKPAKHRARDTGAAAATAEPPRESFHDRVVRTTADLDAMLAQAGITGPRAGARTGRDARDLPPVPDSPAGIENAPAGNAARPEPPAGGH
;
A
#
# COMPACT_ATOMS: atom_id res chain seq x y z
N MET A 1 31.90 -2.20 9.94
CA MET A 1 31.21 -3.28 9.22
C MET A 1 29.82 -2.77 8.85
N LEU A 2 29.68 -2.24 7.64
CA LEU A 2 28.42 -1.72 7.14
C LEU A 2 27.54 -2.91 6.79
N TRP A 3 26.50 -3.13 7.59
CA TRP A 3 25.43 -4.07 7.27
C TRP A 3 24.86 -3.64 5.91
N SER A 4 25.23 -4.39 4.87
CA SER A 4 24.62 -4.26 3.55
C SER A 4 23.16 -4.74 3.68
N GLY A 5 22.32 -3.82 4.14
CA GLY A 5 20.90 -3.98 4.41
C GLY A 5 20.06 -3.86 3.14
N SER A 6 20.49 -4.45 2.02
CA SER A 6 19.68 -4.56 0.82
C SER A 6 18.74 -5.77 0.93
N SER A 7 17.70 -5.59 1.73
CA SER A 7 16.35 -6.15 1.64
C SER A 7 16.16 -7.64 1.31
N PRO A 8 16.16 -8.53 2.32
CA PRO A 8 15.43 -9.80 2.25
C PRO A 8 13.89 -9.62 2.20
N LEU A 9 13.36 -8.41 2.50
CA LEU A 9 11.92 -8.14 2.60
C LEU A 9 11.18 -8.01 1.25
N THR A 10 11.89 -7.74 0.16
CA THR A 10 11.25 -7.64 -1.18
C THR A 10 10.95 -9.01 -1.77
N VAL A 11 11.79 -10.01 -1.51
CA VAL A 11 11.59 -11.39 -2.00
C VAL A 11 10.39 -12.07 -1.31
N THR A 12 10.20 -11.84 -0.01
CA THR A 12 9.05 -12.40 0.73
C THR A 12 7.72 -11.81 0.26
N ARG A 13 7.70 -10.54 -0.15
CA ARG A 13 6.48 -9.86 -0.66
C ARG A 13 6.00 -10.43 -1.99
N ALA A 14 6.93 -10.82 -2.86
CA ALA A 14 6.61 -11.36 -4.19
C ALA A 14 5.94 -12.75 -4.14
N GLY A 15 6.19 -13.54 -3.08
CA GLY A 15 5.55 -14.85 -2.88
C GLY A 15 4.17 -14.78 -2.21
N MET A 16 3.85 -13.66 -1.54
CA MET A 16 2.69 -13.57 -0.65
C MET A 16 1.33 -13.67 -1.38
N TRP A 17 1.26 -13.25 -2.65
CA TRP A 17 0.04 -13.39 -3.45
C TRP A 17 -0.38 -14.86 -3.62
N GLY A 18 0.58 -15.78 -3.75
CA GLY A 18 0.32 -17.22 -3.89
C GLY A 18 -0.29 -17.81 -2.61
N PHE A 19 0.20 -17.38 -1.44
CA PHE A 19 -0.36 -17.79 -0.15
C PHE A 19 -1.79 -17.27 0.04
N LEU A 20 -2.09 -16.04 -0.35
CA LEU A 20 -3.46 -15.51 -0.28
C LEU A 20 -4.40 -16.18 -1.29
N MET A 21 -3.91 -16.53 -2.48
CA MET A 21 -4.68 -17.34 -3.43
C MET A 21 -5.05 -18.69 -2.82
N PHE A 22 -4.07 -19.36 -2.22
CA PHE A 22 -4.29 -20.63 -1.53
C PHE A 22 -5.27 -20.45 -0.36
N ALA A 23 -5.13 -19.39 0.44
CA ALA A 23 -6.05 -19.09 1.53
C ALA A 23 -7.49 -18.89 1.02
N GLY A 24 -7.67 -18.13 -0.06
CA GLY A 24 -8.98 -17.93 -0.68
C GLY A 24 -9.60 -19.23 -1.18
N ALA A 25 -8.81 -20.10 -1.84
CA ALA A 25 -9.27 -21.42 -2.25
C ALA A 25 -9.61 -22.32 -1.05
N ALA A 26 -8.79 -22.31 0.00
CA ALA A 26 -9.02 -23.06 1.23
C ALA A 26 -10.30 -22.60 1.93
N TRP A 27 -10.58 -21.30 1.99
CA TRP A 27 -11.84 -20.77 2.52
C TRP A 27 -13.06 -21.24 1.73
N LEU A 28 -12.94 -21.33 0.41
CA LEU A 28 -13.98 -21.84 -0.47
C LEU A 28 -14.26 -23.32 -0.18
N VAL A 29 -13.21 -24.12 -0.01
CA VAL A 29 -13.32 -25.53 0.39
C VAL A 29 -13.93 -25.66 1.78
N ILE A 30 -13.49 -24.87 2.76
CA ILE A 30 -14.05 -24.87 4.12
C ILE A 30 -15.54 -24.52 4.08
N GLY A 31 -15.92 -23.44 3.40
CA GLY A 31 -17.32 -23.02 3.28
C GLY A 31 -18.18 -24.09 2.62
N TRP A 32 -17.69 -24.68 1.53
CA TRP A 32 -18.36 -25.80 0.86
C TRP A 32 -18.46 -27.03 1.77
N SER A 33 -17.39 -27.43 2.44
CA SER A 33 -17.36 -28.59 3.33
C SER A 33 -18.30 -28.43 4.51
N VAL A 34 -18.35 -27.27 5.14
CA VAL A 34 -19.28 -27.01 6.26
C VAL A 34 -20.73 -27.11 5.79
N LEU A 35 -21.07 -26.48 4.66
CA LEU A 35 -22.44 -26.51 4.11
C LEU A 35 -22.84 -27.89 3.59
N ARG A 36 -21.89 -28.67 3.06
CA ARG A 36 -22.17 -29.95 2.42
C ARG A 36 -22.15 -31.13 3.39
N LEU A 37 -21.23 -31.12 4.34
CA LEU A 37 -21.00 -32.25 5.24
C LEU A 37 -21.79 -32.15 6.54
N GLU A 38 -22.37 -30.97 6.85
CA GLU A 38 -23.21 -30.74 8.03
C GLU A 38 -22.62 -31.37 9.30
N PRO A 39 -21.45 -30.89 9.77
CA PRO A 39 -20.70 -31.55 10.83
C PRO A 39 -21.57 -31.76 12.08
N ILE A 40 -21.60 -33.00 12.56
CA ILE A 40 -22.43 -33.39 13.71
C ILE A 40 -22.07 -32.59 14.98
N ASP A 41 -20.82 -32.16 15.09
CA ASP A 41 -20.31 -31.31 16.16
C ASP A 41 -19.70 -30.04 15.56
N VAL A 42 -20.58 -29.08 15.24
CA VAL A 42 -20.18 -27.80 14.64
C VAL A 42 -19.31 -26.97 15.60
N THR A 43 -19.49 -27.11 16.92
CA THR A 43 -18.70 -26.40 17.92
C THR A 43 -17.23 -26.80 17.86
N ARG A 44 -16.94 -28.11 17.71
CA ARG A 44 -15.56 -28.60 17.54
C ARG A 44 -14.89 -28.11 16.26
N VAL A 45 -15.65 -27.85 15.20
CA VAL A 45 -15.11 -27.41 13.90
C VAL A 45 -14.94 -25.89 13.83
N ALA A 46 -15.75 -25.13 14.58
CA ALA A 46 -15.73 -23.68 14.54
C ALA A 46 -14.40 -23.07 15.05
N GLY A 47 -13.82 -23.62 16.13
CA GLY A 47 -12.52 -23.16 16.66
C GLY A 47 -11.38 -23.22 15.63
N PRO A 48 -11.13 -24.38 14.98
CA PRO A 48 -10.14 -24.50 13.90
C PRO A 48 -10.39 -23.55 12.73
N ILE A 49 -11.66 -23.31 12.34
CA ILE A 49 -12.00 -22.36 11.29
C ILE A 49 -11.60 -20.93 11.68
N VAL A 50 -11.89 -20.50 12.91
CA VAL A 50 -11.50 -19.18 13.42
C VAL A 50 -9.97 -19.06 13.50
N LEU A 51 -9.26 -20.11 13.94
CA LEU A 51 -7.80 -20.14 13.94
C LEU A 51 -7.21 -20.05 12.54
N PHE A 52 -7.82 -20.70 11.55
CA PHE A 52 -7.42 -20.53 10.15
C PHE A 52 -7.55 -19.06 9.71
N GLY A 53 -8.61 -18.37 10.13
CA GLY A 53 -8.74 -16.92 9.97
C GLY A 53 -7.61 -16.13 10.63
N ALA A 54 -7.20 -16.48 11.84
CA ALA A 54 -6.06 -15.86 12.50
C ALA A 54 -4.75 -16.04 11.71
N VAL A 55 -4.53 -17.23 11.12
CA VAL A 55 -3.38 -17.49 10.23
C VAL A 55 -3.45 -16.61 8.99
N CYS A 56 -4.62 -16.45 8.37
CA CYS A 56 -4.79 -15.53 7.23
C CYS A 56 -4.44 -14.09 7.62
N GLU A 57 -4.85 -13.61 8.79
CA GLU A 57 -4.46 -12.28 9.27
C GLU A 57 -2.96 -12.15 9.50
N ALA A 58 -2.32 -13.18 10.06
CA ALA A 58 -0.87 -13.20 10.22
C ALA A 58 -0.15 -13.12 8.86
N LEU A 59 -0.62 -13.86 7.84
CA LEU A 59 -0.09 -13.77 6.48
C LEU A 59 -0.26 -12.36 5.89
N ARG A 60 -1.41 -11.71 6.11
CA ARG A 60 -1.63 -10.32 5.66
C ARG A 60 -0.76 -9.31 6.43
N ALA A 61 -0.44 -9.57 7.69
CA ALA A 61 0.54 -8.77 8.44
C ALA A 61 1.95 -8.93 7.86
N LEU A 62 2.36 -10.16 7.54
CA LEU A 62 3.66 -10.48 6.93
C LEU A 62 3.81 -9.94 5.50
N ALA A 63 2.70 -9.71 4.79
CA ALA A 63 2.71 -9.02 3.49
C ALA A 63 3.26 -7.57 3.58
N GLY A 64 3.34 -7.03 4.80
CA GLY A 64 3.99 -5.75 5.08
C GLY A 64 3.26 -4.55 4.50
N THR A 65 1.92 -4.60 4.38
CA THR A 65 1.13 -3.44 3.94
C THR A 65 1.21 -2.30 4.97
N ARG A 66 0.75 -1.10 4.61
CA ARG A 66 0.66 0.03 5.56
C ARG A 66 -0.20 -0.30 6.81
N THR A 67 -1.07 -1.30 6.68
CA THR A 67 -1.97 -1.82 7.71
C THR A 67 -1.44 -3.07 8.42
N TRP A 68 -0.14 -3.36 8.35
CA TRP A 68 0.44 -4.57 8.94
C TRP A 68 0.14 -4.72 10.44
N TRP A 69 0.19 -3.63 11.21
CA TRP A 69 -0.06 -3.62 12.66
C TRP A 69 -1.52 -3.98 12.98
N LEU A 70 -2.45 -3.55 12.13
CA LEU A 70 -3.86 -3.87 12.26
C LEU A 70 -4.10 -5.36 12.05
N ASN A 71 -3.51 -5.93 10.98
CA ASN A 71 -3.60 -7.36 10.70
C ASN A 71 -2.93 -8.20 11.79
N ALA A 72 -1.79 -7.74 12.34
CA ALA A 72 -1.14 -8.42 13.45
C ALA A 72 -2.02 -8.42 14.72
N GLY A 73 -2.66 -7.29 15.04
CA GLY A 73 -3.62 -7.19 16.13
C GLY A 73 -4.82 -8.14 15.95
N LEU A 74 -5.38 -8.19 14.73
CA LEU A 74 -6.46 -9.13 14.41
C LEU A 74 -6.02 -10.60 14.51
N ALA A 75 -4.80 -10.92 14.08
CA ALA A 75 -4.27 -12.28 14.18
C ALA A 75 -4.22 -12.73 15.65
N VAL A 76 -3.70 -11.90 16.55
CA VAL A 76 -3.67 -12.20 18.00
C VAL A 76 -5.07 -12.35 18.55
N LEU A 77 -5.95 -11.41 18.22
CA LEU A 77 -7.32 -11.37 18.72
C LEU A 77 -8.12 -12.61 18.28
N PHE A 78 -8.01 -13.01 17.01
CA PHE A 78 -8.68 -14.20 16.48
C PHE A 78 -8.02 -15.50 16.95
N THR A 79 -6.72 -15.51 17.21
CA THR A 79 -6.05 -16.65 17.86
C THR A 79 -6.64 -16.89 19.24
N ALA A 80 -6.76 -15.83 20.06
CA ALA A 80 -7.37 -15.93 21.39
C ALA A 80 -8.80 -16.46 21.31
N THR A 81 -9.62 -15.95 20.39
CA THR A 81 -11.00 -16.42 20.20
C THR A 81 -11.06 -17.89 19.79
N GLY A 82 -10.24 -18.31 18.81
CA GLY A 82 -10.18 -19.71 18.39
C GLY A 82 -9.74 -20.65 19.52
N VAL A 83 -8.77 -20.24 20.35
CA VAL A 83 -8.33 -21.00 21.53
C VAL A 83 -9.44 -21.10 22.57
N ILE A 84 -10.14 -19.99 22.86
CA ILE A 84 -11.29 -20.00 23.78
C ILE A 84 -12.34 -21.00 23.31
N MET A 85 -12.64 -21.04 22.00
CA MET A 85 -13.60 -22.00 21.44
C MET A 85 -13.14 -23.45 21.57
N LEU A 86 -11.85 -23.73 21.45
CA LEU A 86 -11.29 -25.08 21.57
C LEU A 86 -11.27 -25.60 23.02
N VAL A 87 -11.12 -24.71 23.99
CA VAL A 87 -11.04 -25.06 25.43
C VAL A 87 -12.40 -24.98 26.11
N SER A 88 -13.40 -24.36 25.46
CA SER A 88 -14.76 -24.30 26.00
C SER A 88 -15.44 -25.66 25.88
N ASP A 89 -15.71 -26.32 27.00
CA ASP A 89 -16.47 -27.57 27.08
C ASP A 89 -18.00 -27.38 26.92
N ASP A 90 -18.44 -26.22 26.43
CA ASP A 90 -19.85 -25.92 26.25
C ASP A 90 -20.41 -26.69 25.04
N SER A 91 -21.24 -27.70 25.32
CA SER A 91 -21.99 -28.43 24.29
C SER A 91 -23.07 -27.58 23.61
N GLY A 92 -23.37 -26.39 24.15
CA GLY A 92 -24.34 -25.48 23.58
C GLY A 92 -23.82 -24.68 22.38
N TYR A 93 -24.74 -24.17 21.57
CA TYR A 93 -24.42 -23.32 20.42
C TYR A 93 -24.29 -21.83 20.78
N THR A 94 -24.64 -21.44 22.00
CA THR A 94 -24.69 -20.02 22.40
C THR A 94 -23.32 -19.37 22.39
N THR A 95 -22.34 -20.02 23.04
CA THR A 95 -20.95 -19.53 23.11
C THR A 95 -20.33 -19.49 21.71
N THR A 96 -20.48 -20.58 20.96
CA THR A 96 -20.01 -20.70 19.57
C THR A 96 -20.59 -19.62 18.66
N ALA A 97 -21.91 -19.45 18.64
CA ALA A 97 -22.58 -18.47 17.79
C ALA A 97 -22.19 -17.02 18.17
N SER A 98 -22.01 -16.74 19.46
CA SER A 98 -21.63 -15.43 19.96
C SER A 98 -20.18 -15.08 19.60
N LEU A 99 -19.25 -16.04 19.71
CA LEU A 99 -17.84 -15.84 19.33
C LEU A 99 -17.66 -15.74 17.81
N ILE A 100 -18.39 -16.53 17.02
CA ILE A 100 -18.44 -16.36 15.55
C ILE A 100 -19.01 -15.00 15.17
N GLY A 101 -20.09 -14.57 15.83
CA GLY A 101 -20.72 -13.27 15.59
C GLY A 101 -19.77 -12.12 15.89
N TRP A 102 -19.10 -12.17 17.04
CA TRP A 102 -18.06 -11.19 17.41
C TRP A 102 -16.90 -11.17 16.39
N TYR A 103 -16.44 -12.34 15.92
CA TYR A 103 -15.36 -12.44 14.94
C TYR A 103 -15.75 -11.76 13.61
N LEU A 104 -16.96 -12.04 13.13
CA LEU A 104 -17.52 -11.45 11.91
C LEU A 104 -17.73 -9.94 12.05
N LEU A 105 -18.23 -9.46 13.18
CA LEU A 105 -18.41 -8.03 13.44
C LEU A 105 -17.08 -7.28 13.42
N VAL A 106 -16.07 -7.80 14.12
CA VAL A 106 -14.74 -7.17 14.16
C VAL A 106 -14.10 -7.18 12.78
N ARG A 107 -14.13 -8.32 12.08
CA ARG A 107 -13.56 -8.40 10.73
C ARG A 107 -14.28 -7.48 9.76
N GLY A 108 -15.60 -7.58 9.69
CA GLY A 108 -16.41 -6.81 8.75
C GLY A 108 -16.23 -5.31 8.96
N ALA A 109 -16.16 -4.85 10.21
CA ALA A 109 -15.87 -3.45 10.53
C ALA A 109 -14.49 -3.00 10.04
N VAL A 110 -13.46 -3.84 10.16
CA VAL A 110 -12.12 -3.54 9.63
C VAL A 110 -12.14 -3.47 8.10
N ASP A 111 -12.82 -4.39 7.42
CA ASP A 111 -12.90 -4.38 5.96
C ASP A 111 -13.65 -3.14 5.44
N VAL A 112 -14.72 -2.72 6.11
CA VAL A 112 -15.39 -1.44 5.82
C VAL A 112 -14.43 -0.27 6.02
N ALA A 113 -13.72 -0.22 7.15
CA ALA A 113 -12.79 0.88 7.45
C ALA A 113 -11.66 0.97 6.43
N VAL A 114 -11.01 -0.16 6.10
CA VAL A 114 -9.93 -0.22 5.10
C VAL A 114 -10.45 0.10 3.70
N GLY A 115 -11.65 -0.38 3.34
CA GLY A 115 -12.31 -0.06 2.08
C GLY A 115 -12.58 1.44 1.94
N ILE A 116 -13.03 2.10 3.00
CA ILE A 116 -13.23 3.56 3.01
C ILE A 116 -11.89 4.30 2.95
N MET A 117 -10.88 3.88 3.72
CA MET A 117 -9.56 4.53 3.73
C MET A 117 -8.83 4.45 2.37
N THR A 118 -9.10 3.40 1.60
CA THR A 118 -8.49 3.19 0.27
C THR A 118 -9.33 3.76 -0.87
N ARG A 119 -10.48 4.38 -0.56
CA ARG A 119 -11.35 5.02 -1.54
C ARG A 119 -10.58 6.04 -2.38
N GLY A 120 -10.68 5.93 -3.70
CA GLY A 120 -10.00 6.81 -4.67
C GLY A 120 -8.57 6.39 -5.01
N SER A 121 -7.86 5.69 -4.11
CA SER A 121 -6.57 5.08 -4.44
C SER A 121 -6.71 3.75 -5.15
N ASP A 122 -7.82 3.04 -4.91
CA ASP A 122 -7.94 1.65 -5.28
C ASP A 122 -9.29 1.29 -5.90
N ARG A 123 -9.30 0.51 -6.98
CA ARG A 123 -10.50 0.27 -7.81
C ARG A 123 -11.56 -0.62 -7.16
N VAL A 124 -11.15 -1.53 -6.28
CA VAL A 124 -12.03 -2.54 -5.66
C VAL A 124 -12.39 -2.14 -4.22
N TRP A 125 -12.19 -0.87 -3.86
CA TRP A 125 -12.61 -0.32 -2.57
C TRP A 125 -14.08 -0.63 -2.25
N SER A 126 -14.96 -0.52 -3.26
CA SER A 126 -16.39 -0.76 -3.10
C SER A 126 -16.69 -2.22 -2.76
N LEU A 127 -15.97 -3.18 -3.36
CA LEU A 127 -16.15 -4.59 -3.04
C LEU A 127 -15.70 -4.89 -1.62
N LEU A 128 -14.58 -4.32 -1.16
CA LEU A 128 -14.11 -4.52 0.22
C LEU A 128 -15.13 -3.97 1.23
N VAL A 129 -15.71 -2.80 0.95
CA VAL A 129 -16.81 -2.24 1.75
C VAL A 129 -18.04 -3.16 1.71
N THR A 130 -18.45 -3.64 0.54
CA THR A 130 -19.61 -4.54 0.41
C THR A 130 -19.41 -5.83 1.18
N VAL A 131 -18.25 -6.48 1.03
CA VAL A 131 -17.92 -7.71 1.78
C VAL A 131 -17.91 -7.43 3.28
N GLY A 132 -17.28 -6.33 3.72
CA GLY A 132 -17.27 -5.97 5.15
C GLY A 132 -18.66 -5.70 5.71
N VAL A 133 -19.56 -5.07 4.94
CA VAL A 133 -20.97 -4.87 5.35
C VAL A 133 -21.70 -6.21 5.43
N LEU A 134 -21.51 -7.11 4.46
CA LEU A 134 -22.11 -8.45 4.48
C LEU A 134 -21.62 -9.28 5.67
N GLU A 135 -20.31 -9.25 5.96
CA GLU A 135 -19.73 -9.91 7.13
C GLU A 135 -20.26 -9.33 8.44
N THR A 136 -20.38 -8.00 8.54
CA THR A 136 -20.94 -7.34 9.72
C THR A 136 -22.41 -7.72 9.92
N GLY A 137 -23.20 -7.73 8.84
CA GLY A 137 -24.60 -8.16 8.89
C GLY A 137 -24.74 -9.62 9.31
N LEU A 138 -23.89 -10.51 8.76
CA LEU A 138 -23.85 -11.92 9.14
C LEU A 138 -23.42 -12.09 10.61
N GLY A 139 -22.49 -11.27 11.10
CA GLY A 139 -22.06 -11.25 12.49
C GLY A 139 -23.17 -10.84 13.44
N PHE A 140 -23.98 -9.85 13.06
CA PHE A 140 -25.16 -9.44 13.84
C PHE A 140 -26.22 -10.56 13.89
N VAL A 141 -26.47 -11.23 12.76
CA VAL A 141 -27.34 -12.42 12.73
C VAL A 141 -26.80 -13.51 13.64
N SER A 142 -25.48 -13.79 13.60
CA SER A 142 -24.84 -14.80 14.44
C SER A 142 -24.89 -14.50 15.94
N ALA A 143 -24.81 -13.22 16.32
CA ALA A 143 -24.92 -12.80 17.71
C ALA A 143 -26.37 -12.81 18.23
N SER A 144 -27.36 -12.93 17.35
CA SER A 144 -28.78 -12.88 17.71
C SER A 144 -29.26 -14.19 18.38
N PRO A 145 -30.31 -14.16 19.23
CA PRO A 145 -30.84 -15.36 19.88
C PRO A 145 -31.31 -16.45 18.89
N SER A 146 -31.74 -16.08 17.69
CA SER A 146 -32.19 -17.01 16.65
C SER A 146 -31.05 -17.82 16.00
N ALA A 147 -29.79 -17.41 16.22
CA ALA A 147 -28.63 -18.14 15.71
C ALA A 147 -28.13 -19.27 16.62
N ARG A 148 -28.79 -19.53 17.77
CA ARG A 148 -28.41 -20.57 18.74
C ARG A 148 -28.85 -21.98 18.35
N GLY A 149 -28.90 -22.27 17.05
CA GLY A 149 -29.24 -23.59 16.51
C GLY A 149 -28.12 -24.11 15.61
N ALA A 150 -27.90 -25.42 15.63
CA ALA A 150 -26.84 -26.08 14.86
C ALA A 150 -26.88 -25.70 13.37
N GLN A 151 -28.05 -25.79 12.74
CA GLN A 151 -28.25 -25.46 11.33
C GLN A 151 -27.90 -24.00 11.03
N THR A 152 -28.31 -23.07 11.90
CA THR A 152 -28.00 -21.64 11.71
C THR A 152 -26.50 -21.39 11.82
N VAL A 153 -25.81 -22.00 12.79
CA VAL A 153 -24.34 -21.91 12.93
C VAL A 153 -23.63 -22.47 11.70
N VAL A 154 -24.09 -23.61 11.16
CA VAL A 154 -23.55 -24.20 9.92
C VAL A 154 -23.70 -23.23 8.74
N VAL A 155 -24.88 -22.63 8.56
CA VAL A 155 -25.12 -21.64 7.50
C VAL A 155 -24.22 -20.42 7.68
N ILE A 156 -24.06 -19.92 8.91
CA ILE A 156 -23.20 -18.77 9.22
C ILE A 156 -21.73 -19.10 8.92
N LEU A 157 -21.22 -20.26 9.33
CA LEU A 157 -19.84 -20.68 9.05
C LEU A 157 -19.59 -20.88 7.55
N GLY A 158 -20.57 -21.43 6.84
CA GLY A 158 -20.55 -21.52 5.39
C GLY A 158 -20.47 -20.15 4.72
N GLY A 159 -21.34 -19.23 5.14
CA GLY A 159 -21.36 -17.83 4.68
C GLY A 159 -20.05 -17.11 4.98
N LEU A 160 -19.50 -17.29 6.18
CA LEU A 160 -18.18 -16.82 6.57
C LEU A 160 -17.11 -17.30 5.58
N GLY A 161 -17.09 -18.61 5.30
CA GLY A 161 -16.10 -19.19 4.38
C GLY A 161 -16.19 -18.60 2.98
N VAL A 162 -17.40 -18.40 2.45
CA VAL A 162 -17.61 -17.78 1.14
C VAL A 162 -17.15 -16.32 1.12
N LEU A 163 -17.55 -15.51 2.11
CA LEU A 163 -17.17 -14.10 2.18
C LEU A 163 -15.65 -13.94 2.30
N ARG A 164 -15.00 -14.76 3.15
CA ARG A 164 -13.54 -14.79 3.27
C ARG A 164 -12.85 -15.24 2.00
N ALA A 165 -13.36 -16.25 1.31
CA ALA A 165 -12.82 -16.69 0.03
C ALA A 165 -12.78 -15.55 -0.99
N VAL A 166 -13.89 -14.81 -1.12
CA VAL A 166 -13.98 -13.66 -2.02
C VAL A 166 -12.97 -12.57 -1.63
N ALA A 167 -12.90 -12.19 -0.34
CA ALA A 167 -11.97 -11.18 0.14
C ALA A 167 -10.50 -11.57 -0.12
N ASP A 168 -10.14 -12.82 0.13
CA ASP A 168 -8.77 -13.32 -0.04
C ASP A 168 -8.35 -13.46 -1.49
N LEU A 169 -9.22 -13.99 -2.36
CA LEU A 169 -8.94 -14.08 -3.79
C LEU A 169 -8.74 -12.70 -4.41
N VAL A 170 -9.58 -11.73 -4.04
CA VAL A 170 -9.46 -10.34 -4.51
C VAL A 170 -8.16 -9.71 -4.04
N THR A 171 -7.81 -9.88 -2.76
CA THR A 171 -6.56 -9.35 -2.20
C THR A 171 -5.35 -10.00 -2.87
N ALA A 172 -5.41 -11.31 -3.14
CA ALA A 172 -4.36 -12.04 -3.83
C ALA A 172 -4.16 -11.54 -5.27
N LEU A 173 -5.24 -11.38 -6.04
CA LEU A 173 -5.19 -10.84 -7.40
C LEU A 173 -4.58 -9.43 -7.43
N ARG A 174 -4.93 -8.59 -6.45
CA ARG A 174 -4.37 -7.25 -6.33
C ARG A 174 -2.88 -7.24 -6.04
N LEU A 175 -2.44 -8.07 -5.10
CA LEU A 175 -1.01 -8.22 -4.83
C LEU A 175 -0.27 -8.73 -6.06
N ARG A 176 -0.88 -9.65 -6.84
CA ARG A 176 -0.32 -10.13 -8.09
C ARG A 176 -0.16 -9.01 -9.12
N GLU A 177 -1.17 -8.16 -9.31
CA GLU A 177 -1.08 -7.02 -10.23
C GLU A 177 0.01 -6.02 -9.84
N ILE A 178 0.14 -5.73 -8.55
CA ILE A 178 1.18 -4.83 -8.04
C ILE A 178 2.56 -5.45 -8.20
N ALA A 179 2.71 -6.75 -7.90
CA ALA A 179 3.96 -7.48 -8.04
C ALA A 179 4.41 -7.61 -9.51
N ALA A 180 3.47 -7.84 -10.43
CA ALA A 180 3.76 -7.92 -11.87
C ALA A 180 4.30 -6.58 -12.40
N LYS A 181 3.65 -5.45 -12.07
CA LYS A 181 4.12 -4.12 -12.45
C LYS A 181 5.50 -3.80 -11.88
N GLY A 182 5.80 -4.25 -10.65
CA GLY A 182 7.12 -4.08 -10.05
C GLY A 182 8.23 -4.83 -10.78
N ARG A 183 7.92 -6.01 -11.35
CA ARG A 183 8.86 -6.79 -12.15
C ARG A 183 9.17 -6.11 -13.48
N ASP A 184 8.15 -5.60 -14.17
CA ASP A 184 8.31 -4.88 -15.44
C ASP A 184 9.17 -3.61 -15.30
N VAL A 185 9.16 -2.95 -14.13
CA VAL A 185 10.00 -1.77 -13.86
C VAL A 185 11.45 -2.14 -13.60
N LEU A 186 11.71 -3.32 -13.03
CA LEU A 186 13.06 -3.81 -12.74
C LEU A 186 13.71 -4.47 -13.98
N GLU A 187 12.90 -5.01 -14.87
CA GLU A 187 13.33 -5.43 -16.21
C GLU A 187 13.49 -4.19 -17.09
N LEU A 188 14.66 -3.55 -16.98
CA LEU A 188 15.05 -2.52 -17.93
C LEU A 188 14.90 -3.08 -19.36
N PRO A 189 14.31 -2.33 -20.31
CA PRO A 189 14.31 -2.72 -21.72
C PRO A 189 15.71 -3.15 -22.12
N PRO A 190 15.86 -4.18 -22.98
CA PRO A 190 17.17 -4.77 -23.28
C PRO A 190 18.21 -3.71 -23.68
N GLU A 191 17.77 -2.64 -24.36
CA GLU A 191 18.58 -1.46 -24.70
C GLU A 191 19.15 -0.73 -23.48
N ARG A 192 18.34 -0.50 -22.44
CA ARG A 192 18.78 0.11 -21.18
C ARG A 192 19.56 -0.86 -20.30
N ALA A 193 19.24 -2.15 -20.35
CA ALA A 193 20.01 -3.18 -19.65
C ALA A 193 21.43 -3.28 -20.21
N THR A 194 21.60 -3.26 -21.54
CA THR A 194 22.93 -3.20 -22.18
C THR A 194 23.67 -1.91 -21.86
N GLY A 195 22.97 -0.77 -21.81
CA GLY A 195 23.55 0.51 -21.40
C GLY A 195 24.05 0.48 -19.94
N LEU A 196 23.23 0.00 -19.00
CA LEU A 196 23.62 -0.11 -17.59
C LEU A 196 24.75 -1.13 -17.37
N ALA A 197 24.74 -2.24 -18.11
CA ALA A 197 25.82 -3.22 -18.09
C ALA A 197 27.15 -2.62 -18.60
N GLY A 198 27.09 -1.77 -19.62
CA GLY A 198 28.25 -0.99 -20.09
C GLY A 198 28.78 -0.03 -19.02
N TYR A 199 27.89 0.78 -18.44
CA TYR A 199 28.25 1.74 -17.38
C TYR A 199 28.82 1.05 -16.12
N SER A 200 28.25 -0.06 -15.69
CA SER A 200 28.73 -0.81 -14.50
C SER A 200 30.01 -1.59 -14.76
N ALA A 201 30.30 -1.97 -16.00
CA ALA A 201 31.59 -2.55 -16.39
C ALA A 201 32.73 -1.53 -16.52
N GLY A 202 32.50 -0.26 -16.14
CA GLY A 202 33.48 0.82 -16.31
C GLY A 202 33.69 1.22 -17.76
N ARG A 203 32.95 0.63 -18.70
CA ARG A 203 32.90 1.08 -20.10
C ARG A 203 32.00 2.30 -20.16
N THR A 204 32.59 3.45 -19.87
CA THR A 204 31.99 4.68 -20.37
C THR A 204 32.09 4.62 -21.89
N ASP A 205 30.96 4.80 -22.60
CA ASP A 205 30.90 4.80 -24.08
C ASP A 205 31.78 5.88 -24.74
N PHE A 206 32.58 6.62 -23.96
CA PHE A 206 33.50 7.64 -24.41
C PHE A 206 34.87 7.10 -24.85
N GLU A 207 35.23 5.83 -24.63
CA GLU A 207 36.57 5.32 -24.96
C GLU A 207 36.73 4.74 -26.38
N GLY A 208 35.64 4.41 -27.09
CA GLY A 208 35.73 3.70 -28.38
C GLY A 208 35.22 4.44 -29.62
N VAL A 209 34.34 5.43 -29.44
CA VAL A 209 33.77 6.16 -30.59
C VAL A 209 34.68 7.35 -30.90
N SER A 210 35.58 7.16 -31.86
CA SER A 210 36.23 8.26 -32.57
C SER A 210 35.15 9.25 -32.98
N ARG A 211 35.04 10.37 -32.26
CA ARG A 211 34.08 11.44 -32.51
C ARG A 211 34.28 11.90 -33.96
N LYS A 212 33.48 11.38 -34.90
CA LYS A 212 33.27 12.10 -36.15
C LYS A 212 32.62 13.40 -35.72
N PRO A 213 33.26 14.56 -35.97
CA PRO A 213 32.70 15.83 -35.55
C PRO A 213 31.30 15.91 -36.15
N ALA A 214 30.30 16.09 -35.29
CA ALA A 214 28.95 16.37 -35.73
C ALA A 214 29.03 17.62 -36.59
N LYS A 215 29.01 17.45 -37.91
CA LYS A 215 28.80 18.53 -38.87
C LYS A 215 27.37 19.01 -38.62
N HIS A 216 27.20 19.90 -37.64
CA HIS A 216 26.10 20.82 -37.61
C HIS A 216 26.17 21.61 -38.91
N ARG A 217 25.41 21.14 -39.91
CA ARG A 217 25.13 21.86 -41.14
C ARG A 217 24.16 22.96 -40.76
N ALA A 218 24.69 24.04 -40.18
CA ALA A 218 24.03 25.33 -40.19
C ALA A 218 23.75 25.65 -41.67
N ARG A 219 22.46 25.77 -41.99
CA ARG A 219 22.00 26.18 -43.30
C ARG A 219 22.19 27.69 -43.35
N ASP A 220 23.33 28.14 -43.91
CA ASP A 220 23.56 29.53 -44.25
C ASP A 220 22.60 29.94 -45.38
N THR A 221 21.46 30.51 -45.01
CA THR A 221 20.74 31.44 -45.88
C THR A 221 21.32 32.82 -45.65
N GLY A 222 22.18 33.25 -46.59
CA GLY A 222 22.76 34.58 -46.59
C GLY A 222 21.70 35.67 -46.78
N ALA A 223 21.76 36.67 -45.92
CA ALA A 223 21.46 38.05 -46.26
C ALA A 223 22.31 38.93 -45.34
N ALA A 224 23.18 39.74 -45.96
CA ALA A 224 24.07 40.65 -45.29
C ALA A 224 23.29 41.72 -44.52
N ALA A 225 23.49 41.78 -43.21
CA ALA A 225 23.24 42.94 -42.38
C ALA A 225 24.24 42.94 -41.22
N ALA A 226 24.68 44.14 -40.85
CA ALA A 226 25.84 44.42 -40.02
C ALA A 226 25.91 43.65 -38.69
N THR A 227 27.14 43.29 -38.35
CA THR A 227 27.61 42.66 -37.12
C THR A 227 27.21 43.45 -35.87
N ALA A 228 26.27 42.89 -35.10
CA ALA A 228 26.18 43.07 -33.65
C ALA A 228 26.16 41.67 -33.03
N GLU A 229 27.17 41.34 -32.23
CA GLU A 229 27.21 40.10 -31.45
C GLU A 229 25.93 40.00 -30.61
N PRO A 230 25.11 38.93 -30.73
CA PRO A 230 24.01 38.75 -29.81
C PRO A 230 24.58 38.54 -28.40
N PRO A 231 24.06 39.23 -27.38
CA PRO A 231 24.53 39.10 -26.01
C PRO A 231 24.44 37.63 -25.60
N ARG A 232 25.50 37.12 -24.98
CA ARG A 232 25.52 35.79 -24.38
C ARG A 232 24.37 35.69 -23.39
N GLU A 233 23.27 35.04 -23.78
CA GLU A 233 22.14 34.79 -22.89
C GLU A 233 22.67 34.11 -21.64
N SER A 234 22.39 34.73 -20.50
CA SER A 234 22.77 34.17 -19.21
C SER A 234 21.96 32.88 -18.99
N PHE A 235 22.51 31.95 -18.22
CA PHE A 235 21.78 30.73 -17.84
C PHE A 235 20.42 31.07 -17.20
N HIS A 236 20.35 32.19 -16.49
CA HIS A 236 19.12 32.67 -15.87
C HIS A 236 18.04 33.03 -16.90
N ASP A 237 18.39 33.72 -17.98
CA ASP A 237 17.44 34.06 -19.06
C ASP A 237 16.92 32.80 -19.74
N ARG A 238 17.79 31.79 -19.91
CA ARG A 238 17.40 30.48 -20.45
C ARG A 238 16.41 29.77 -19.53
N VAL A 239 16.64 29.75 -18.23
CA VAL A 239 15.74 29.11 -17.24
C VAL A 239 14.38 29.80 -17.20
N VAL A 240 14.35 31.14 -17.16
CA VAL A 240 13.11 31.92 -17.15
C VAL A 240 12.29 31.65 -18.41
N ARG A 241 12.95 31.62 -19.57
CA ARG A 241 12.30 31.30 -20.84
C ARG A 241 11.73 29.88 -20.87
N THR A 242 12.49 28.89 -20.42
CA THR A 242 12.00 27.50 -20.37
C THR A 242 10.84 27.33 -19.40
N THR A 243 10.81 28.11 -18.30
CA THR A 243 9.71 28.08 -17.34
C THR A 243 8.45 28.69 -17.96
N ALA A 244 8.57 29.82 -18.65
CA ALA A 244 7.47 30.45 -19.37
C ALA A 244 6.93 29.57 -20.51
N ASP A 245 7.80 28.91 -21.26
CA ASP A 245 7.40 27.94 -22.30
C ASP A 245 6.63 26.75 -21.69
N LEU A 246 7.05 26.28 -20.52
CA LEU A 246 6.41 25.16 -19.82
C LEU A 246 5.03 25.57 -19.27
N ASP A 247 4.89 26.79 -18.75
CA ASP A 247 3.59 27.35 -18.35
C ASP A 247 2.65 27.53 -19.55
N ALA A 248 3.17 27.96 -20.70
CA ALA A 248 2.39 28.04 -21.94
C ALA A 248 1.92 26.65 -22.42
N MET A 249 2.77 25.64 -22.34
CA MET A 249 2.41 24.25 -22.66
C MET A 249 1.36 23.69 -21.71
N LEU A 250 1.46 23.97 -20.40
CA LEU A 250 0.47 23.57 -19.40
C LEU A 250 -0.88 24.24 -19.63
N ALA A 251 -0.87 25.54 -19.97
CA ALA A 251 -2.08 26.27 -20.33
C ALA A 251 -2.74 25.70 -21.60
N GLN A 252 -1.94 25.36 -22.63
CA GLN A 252 -2.43 24.77 -23.87
C GLN A 252 -2.97 23.35 -23.68
N ALA A 253 -2.43 22.60 -22.71
CA ALA A 253 -2.93 21.30 -22.28
C ALA A 253 -4.22 21.37 -21.41
N GLY A 254 -4.74 22.57 -21.15
CA GLY A 254 -5.92 22.76 -20.29
C GLY A 254 -5.64 22.51 -18.81
N ILE A 255 -4.36 22.45 -18.40
CA ILE A 255 -3.92 22.30 -17.01
C ILE A 255 -3.77 23.71 -16.42
N THR A 256 -4.89 24.42 -16.28
CA THR A 256 -4.91 25.75 -15.68
C THR A 256 -5.31 25.66 -14.21
N GLY A 257 -4.34 25.74 -13.32
CA GLY A 257 -4.55 26.10 -11.92
C GLY A 257 -4.17 25.05 -10.86
N PRO A 258 -4.02 25.51 -9.60
CA PRO A 258 -3.73 24.64 -8.47
C PRO A 258 -4.87 23.64 -8.30
N ARG A 259 -4.52 22.35 -8.18
CA ARG A 259 -5.49 21.26 -7.93
C ARG A 259 -6.50 21.71 -6.88
N ALA A 260 -7.78 21.62 -7.21
CA ALA A 260 -8.87 21.71 -6.24
C ALA A 260 -8.55 20.74 -5.09
N GLY A 261 -8.15 21.27 -3.93
CA GLY A 261 -7.70 20.50 -2.77
C GLY A 261 -6.35 20.91 -2.17
N ALA A 262 -5.55 21.76 -2.84
CA ALA A 262 -4.39 22.38 -2.18
C ALA A 262 -4.89 23.38 -1.11
N ARG A 263 -4.73 23.04 0.17
CA ARG A 263 -4.96 23.97 1.29
C ARG A 263 -3.99 25.16 1.20
N THR A 264 -4.35 26.19 0.46
CA THR A 264 -3.74 27.52 0.58
C THR A 264 -4.59 28.31 1.58
N GLY A 265 -4.08 28.56 2.78
CA GLY A 265 -4.84 29.39 3.72
C GLY A 265 -4.45 29.45 5.19
N ARG A 266 -3.32 28.88 5.62
CA ARG A 266 -2.73 29.28 6.92
C ARG A 266 -1.21 29.40 6.79
N ASP A 267 -0.76 30.60 7.12
CA ASP A 267 0.58 30.93 7.58
C ASP A 267 1.69 31.06 6.53
N ALA A 268 1.38 31.65 5.38
CA ALA A 268 2.41 32.29 4.53
C ALA A 268 3.02 33.55 5.18
N ARG A 269 2.55 33.98 6.35
CA ARG A 269 3.08 35.13 7.11
C ARG A 269 4.15 34.75 8.14
N ASP A 270 4.38 33.45 8.39
CA ASP A 270 5.34 32.97 9.40
C ASP A 270 6.58 32.29 8.79
N LEU A 271 6.77 32.40 7.48
CA LEU A 271 8.01 31.92 6.85
C LEU A 271 9.12 32.95 7.12
N PRO A 272 10.25 32.54 7.74
CA PRO A 272 11.38 33.43 7.95
C PRO A 272 11.89 33.94 6.59
N PRO A 273 12.34 35.21 6.50
CA PRO A 273 12.85 35.76 5.25
C PRO A 273 14.00 34.92 4.74
N VAL A 274 13.86 34.43 3.50
CA VAL A 274 14.91 33.66 2.82
C VAL A 274 16.06 34.63 2.51
N PRO A 275 17.30 34.36 2.93
CA PRO A 275 18.42 35.26 2.66
C PRO A 275 18.79 35.25 1.18
N ASP A 276 18.57 36.36 0.48
CA ASP A 276 18.86 36.51 -0.96
C ASP A 276 20.34 36.80 -1.28
N SER A 277 21.27 36.51 -0.37
CA SER A 277 22.71 36.66 -0.64
C SER A 277 23.57 35.59 0.03
N PRO A 278 24.65 35.12 -0.63
CA PRO A 278 25.57 34.13 -0.07
C PRO A 278 26.33 34.63 1.18
N ALA A 279 26.29 35.93 1.49
CA ALA A 279 26.88 36.50 2.71
C ALA A 279 26.07 36.21 3.98
N GLY A 280 24.83 35.72 3.88
CA GLY A 280 23.95 35.46 5.02
C GLY A 280 24.19 34.13 5.77
N ILE A 281 25.06 33.26 5.26
CA ILE A 281 25.27 31.92 5.83
C ILE A 281 26.33 31.93 6.96
N GLU A 282 27.26 32.89 6.97
CA GLU A 282 28.38 32.89 7.92
C GLU A 282 28.03 33.39 9.33
N ASN A 283 26.85 33.99 9.53
CA ASN A 283 26.44 34.57 10.82
C ASN A 283 25.26 33.85 11.49
N ALA A 284 24.86 32.66 11.03
CA ALA A 284 23.81 31.88 11.70
C ALA A 284 24.35 31.32 13.05
N PRO A 285 23.79 31.71 14.21
CA PRO A 285 24.29 31.26 15.51
C PRO A 285 24.10 29.75 15.65
N ALA A 286 25.21 29.04 15.83
CA ALA A 286 25.23 27.65 16.23
C ALA A 286 24.70 27.54 17.67
N GLY A 287 23.45 27.14 17.87
CA GLY A 287 22.97 26.90 19.23
C GLY A 287 21.47 26.64 19.34
N ASN A 288 21.10 25.38 19.45
CA ASN A 288 20.07 24.95 20.38
C ASN A 288 20.38 23.51 20.81
N ALA A 289 21.27 23.40 21.79
CA ALA A 289 21.46 22.19 22.57
C ALA A 289 20.15 21.87 23.29
N ALA A 290 19.66 20.64 23.10
CA ALA A 290 18.47 20.12 23.75
C ALA A 290 18.60 20.21 25.28
N ARG A 291 17.63 20.88 25.90
CA ARG A 291 17.48 21.01 27.35
C ARG A 291 16.92 19.67 27.89
N PRO A 292 17.55 19.02 28.87
CA PRO A 292 17.03 17.77 29.41
C PRO A 292 15.77 18.02 30.26
N GLU A 293 14.75 17.17 30.06
CA GLU A 293 13.52 17.16 30.85
C GLU A 293 13.80 16.78 32.32
N PRO A 294 13.14 17.42 33.30
CA PRO A 294 13.21 17.05 34.70
C PRO A 294 12.38 15.77 34.99
N PRO A 295 12.80 14.93 35.96
CA PRO A 295 12.10 13.71 36.30
C PRO A 295 10.80 13.99 37.07
N ALA A 296 9.71 13.36 36.63
CA ALA A 296 8.44 13.36 37.36
C ALA A 296 8.51 12.38 38.55
N GLY A 297 8.70 12.90 39.76
CA GLY A 297 8.04 12.35 40.97
C GLY A 297 6.61 12.91 41.02
N GLY A 298 5.58 12.26 41.54
CA GLY A 298 5.50 11.27 42.60
C GLY A 298 4.36 11.74 43.51
N HIS A 299 3.22 11.05 43.47
CA HIS A 299 2.15 11.03 44.49
C HIS A 299 1.26 9.81 44.25
#